data_AF-A0A1P8Q4Q9-F1
#
_entry.id   AF-A0A1P8Q4Q9-F1
#
_cell.length_a   1.000
_cell.length_b   1.000
_cell.length_c   1.000
_cell.angle_alpha   90.00
_cell.angle_beta   90.00
_cell.angle_gamma   90.00
#
_symmetry.space_group_name_H-M   'P 1'
#
loop_
_entity.id
_entity.type
_entity.pdbx_description
1 polymer ?
#
loop_
_entity_poly.entity_id
_entity_poly.type
_entity_poly.pdbx_seq_one_letter_code
_entity_poly.pdbx_strand_id
1 'polypeptide(L)'
;MRYIRQNRLWFFTGLETLALGICFAMSDNFVDRPPHAPEIIDIVNKPFFAIVLILIGIFVSIMSNGPVDGKMRLIIIFLLSLVWVFYSIIFLIHDYYAPMFMPHLDTILIIFVATRITFESAWSNHR
;
A
#
# COMPACT_ATOMS: atom_id res chain seq x y z
N MET A 1 -19.88 3.42 16.20
CA MET A 1 -19.52 2.37 15.21
C MET A 1 -20.31 2.39 13.89
N ARG A 2 -21.24 3.34 13.65
CA ARG A 2 -22.06 3.36 12.43
C ARG A 2 -21.26 3.66 11.14
N TYR A 3 -20.23 4.50 11.23
CA TYR A 3 -19.38 4.92 10.10
C TYR A 3 -18.31 3.89 9.70
N ILE A 4 -17.80 3.10 10.64
CA ILE A 4 -16.84 2.02 10.35
C ILE A 4 -17.44 0.98 9.41
N ARG A 5 -18.76 0.75 9.47
CA ARG A 5 -19.42 -0.23 8.59
C ARG A 5 -19.54 0.28 7.15
N GLN A 6 -19.62 1.60 6.95
CA GLN A 6 -19.60 2.24 5.62
C GLN A 6 -18.17 2.38 5.08
N ASN A 7 -17.21 2.73 5.94
CA ASN A 7 -15.81 2.96 5.57
C ASN A 7 -14.91 1.75 5.85
N ARG A 8 -15.50 0.56 5.97
CA ARG A 8 -14.82 -0.66 6.41
C ARG A 8 -13.62 -0.96 5.52
N LEU A 9 -13.78 -0.77 4.21
CA LEU A 9 -12.74 -1.01 3.23
C LEU A 9 -11.53 -0.08 3.45
N TRP A 10 -11.76 1.23 3.57
CA TRP A 10 -10.70 2.22 3.84
C TRP A 10 -9.98 1.94 5.15
N PHE A 11 -10.72 1.56 6.19
CA PHE A 11 -10.14 1.19 7.47
C PHE A 11 -9.20 -0.02 7.36
N PHE A 12 -9.65 -1.11 6.73
CA PHE A 12 -8.81 -2.30 6.54
C PHE A 12 -7.59 -2.00 5.66
N THR A 13 -7.74 -1.20 4.61
CA THR A 13 -6.60 -0.85 3.74
C THR A 13 -5.62 0.10 4.44
N GLY A 14 -6.09 0.97 5.34
CA GLY A 14 -5.24 1.71 6.26
C GLY A 14 -4.42 0.78 7.17
N LEU A 15 -5.04 -0.26 7.72
CA LEU A 15 -4.36 -1.27 8.52
C LEU A 15 -3.39 -2.13 7.71
N GLU A 16 -3.74 -2.52 6.49
CA GLU A 16 -2.85 -3.23 5.55
C GLU A 16 -1.60 -2.37 5.27
N THR A 17 -1.78 -1.06 5.06
CA THR A 17 -0.68 -0.10 4.83
C THR A 17 0.20 0.07 6.07
N LEU A 18 -0.41 0.11 7.26
CA LEU A 18 0.30 0.18 8.54
C LEU A 18 1.11 -1.10 8.77
N ALA A 19 0.52 -2.27 8.54
CA ALA A 19 1.19 -3.56 8.69
C ALA A 19 2.39 -3.66 7.74
N LEU A 20 2.23 -3.24 6.48
CA LEU A 20 3.31 -3.17 5.51
C LEU A 20 4.44 -2.25 6.00
N GLY A 21 4.11 -1.05 6.49
CA GLY A 21 5.10 -0.14 7.08
C GLY A 21 5.86 -0.72 8.28
N ILE A 22 5.19 -1.47 9.17
CA ILE A 22 5.84 -2.17 10.28
C ILE A 22 6.76 -3.28 9.76
N CYS A 23 6.33 -4.07 8.78
CA CYS A 23 7.16 -5.11 8.17
C CYS A 23 8.44 -4.54 7.57
N PHE A 24 8.35 -3.42 6.85
CA PHE A 24 9.53 -2.70 6.34
C PHE A 24 10.41 -2.12 7.45
N ALA A 25 9.84 -1.72 8.58
CA ALA A 25 10.61 -1.20 9.71
C ALA A 25 11.33 -2.31 10.51
N MET A 26 10.82 -3.55 10.49
CA MET A 26 11.37 -4.67 11.25
C MET A 26 12.36 -5.53 10.45
N SER A 27 12.35 -5.43 9.12
CA SER A 27 13.29 -6.15 8.26
C SER A 27 14.43 -5.24 7.84
N ASP A 28 15.68 -5.68 8.00
CA ASP A 28 16.86 -4.94 7.53
C ASP A 28 16.89 -4.84 5.98
N ASN A 29 16.32 -5.83 5.27
CA ASN A 29 16.02 -5.79 3.83
C ASN A 29 14.71 -6.52 3.59
N PHE A 30 13.58 -5.79 3.54
CA PHE A 30 12.29 -6.42 3.25
C PHE A 30 12.19 -6.84 1.78
N VAL A 31 12.75 -6.01 0.89
CA VAL A 31 12.89 -6.33 -0.53
C VAL A 31 14.38 -6.54 -0.78
N ASP A 32 14.82 -7.80 -0.78
CA ASP A 32 16.18 -8.13 -1.16
C ASP A 32 16.42 -7.68 -2.60
N ARG A 33 17.61 -7.16 -2.88
CA ARG A 33 17.96 -6.70 -4.23
C ARG A 33 18.60 -7.85 -5.03
N PRO A 34 17.97 -8.32 -6.13
CA PRO A 34 18.63 -9.25 -7.03
C PRO A 34 19.92 -8.63 -7.61
N PRO A 35 20.96 -9.43 -7.92
CA PRO A 35 22.27 -8.93 -8.36
C PRO A 35 22.25 -7.97 -9.58
N HIS A 36 21.19 -8.05 -10.40
CA HIS A 36 21.03 -7.24 -11.62
C HIS A 36 19.93 -6.18 -11.51
N ALA A 37 19.31 -6.04 -10.33
CA ALA A 37 18.17 -5.15 -10.18
C ALA A 37 18.63 -3.69 -9.94
N PRO A 38 17.85 -2.70 -10.40
CA PRO A 38 18.19 -1.28 -10.26
C PRO A 38 18.19 -0.84 -8.79
N GLU A 39 19.06 0.13 -8.46
CA GLU A 39 19.21 0.71 -7.11
C GLU A 39 17.93 1.32 -6.53
N ILE A 40 16.93 1.60 -7.39
CA ILE A 40 15.63 2.13 -6.98
C ILE A 40 14.88 1.18 -6.03
N ILE A 41 15.18 -0.13 -6.07
CA ILE A 41 14.60 -1.11 -5.12
C ILE A 41 15.16 -0.90 -3.70
N ASP A 42 16.43 -0.53 -3.55
CA ASP A 42 17.01 -0.28 -2.22
C ASP A 42 16.44 0.98 -1.56
N ILE A 43 15.80 1.87 -2.33
CA ILE A 43 15.19 3.09 -1.79
C ILE A 43 14.04 2.75 -0.83
N VAL A 44 13.25 1.71 -1.09
CA VAL A 44 12.14 1.33 -0.19
C VAL A 44 12.58 0.67 1.10
N ASN A 45 13.79 0.10 1.13
CA ASN A 45 14.37 -0.45 2.36
C ASN A 45 14.86 0.66 3.31
N LYS A 46 14.85 1.94 2.89
CA LYS A 46 15.25 3.05 3.78
C LYS A 46 14.19 3.26 4.87
N PRO A 47 14.61 3.54 6.12
CA PRO A 47 13.70 3.68 7.26
C PRO A 47 12.69 4.82 7.07
N PHE A 48 13.04 5.83 6.28
CA PHE A 48 12.14 6.91 5.91
C PHE A 48 10.83 6.41 5.24
N PHE A 49 10.92 5.44 4.34
CA PHE A 49 9.75 4.93 3.61
C PHE A 49 8.84 4.12 4.52
N ALA A 50 9.42 3.31 5.43
CA ALA A 50 8.67 2.60 6.45
C ALA A 50 7.90 3.55 7.38
N ILE A 51 8.54 4.65 7.83
CA ILE A 51 7.89 5.67 8.66
C ILE A 51 6.73 6.32 7.93
N VAL A 52 6.92 6.71 6.66
CA VAL A 52 5.86 7.33 5.84
C VAL A 52 4.66 6.39 5.70
N LEU A 53 4.89 5.09 5.45
CA LEU A 53 3.85 4.07 5.39
C LEU A 53 3.06 3.96 6.69
N ILE A 54 3.75 3.89 7.83
CA ILE A 54 3.12 3.81 9.16
C ILE A 54 2.24 5.05 9.38
N LEU A 55 2.75 6.25 9.08
CA LEU A 55 1.99 7.49 9.23
C LEU A 55 0.74 7.52 8.34
N ILE A 56 0.85 7.11 7.07
CA ILE A 56 -0.28 7.03 6.15
C ILE A 56 -1.30 6.00 6.65
N GLY A 57 -0.85 4.83 7.09
CA GLY A 57 -1.72 3.77 7.61
C GLY A 57 -2.50 4.19 8.86
N ILE A 58 -1.82 4.87 9.80
CA ILE A 58 -2.45 5.44 11.01
C ILE A 58 -3.47 6.51 10.60
N PHE A 59 -3.07 7.46 9.73
CA PHE A 59 -3.94 8.54 9.28
C PHE A 59 -5.22 8.01 8.64
N VAL A 60 -5.11 7.10 7.67
CA VAL A 60 -6.28 6.52 6.98
C VAL A 60 -7.16 5.75 7.96
N SER A 61 -6.57 4.98 8.87
CA SER A 61 -7.32 4.21 9.87
C SER A 61 -8.11 5.11 10.82
N ILE A 62 -7.51 6.21 11.30
CA ILE A 62 -8.18 7.20 12.16
C ILE A 62 -9.30 7.90 11.39
N MET A 63 -9.01 8.39 10.18
CA MET A 63 -9.97 9.13 9.35
C MET A 63 -11.17 8.27 8.95
N SER A 64 -10.99 6.96 8.81
CA SER A 64 -12.08 6.03 8.49
C SER A 64 -13.11 5.85 9.63
N ASN A 65 -12.79 6.29 10.86
CA ASN A 65 -13.73 6.28 11.99
C ASN A 65 -14.74 7.43 11.96
N GLY A 66 -14.48 8.48 11.16
CA GLY A 66 -15.35 9.65 11.00
C GLY A 66 -16.20 9.61 9.72
N PRO A 67 -17.00 10.67 9.48
CA PRO A 67 -17.62 10.88 8.18
C PRO A 67 -16.54 11.16 7.12
N VAL A 68 -16.38 10.23 6.18
CA VAL A 68 -15.44 10.38 5.07
C VAL A 68 -16.15 11.18 3.97
N ASP A 69 -16.14 12.50 4.13
CA ASP A 69 -16.72 13.44 3.17
C ASP A 69 -15.91 13.48 1.86
N GLY A 70 -16.53 13.91 0.76
CA GLY A 70 -15.95 13.81 -0.60
C GLY A 70 -14.51 14.30 -0.76
N LYS A 71 -14.11 15.38 -0.07
CA LYS A 71 -12.71 15.87 -0.09
C LYS A 71 -11.75 14.93 0.64
N MET A 72 -12.12 14.47 1.85
CA MET A 72 -11.30 13.51 2.62
C MET A 72 -11.22 12.16 1.91
N ARG A 73 -12.31 11.74 1.26
CA ARG A 73 -12.36 10.53 0.44
C ARG A 73 -11.33 10.58 -0.70
N LEU A 74 -11.28 11.69 -1.44
CA LEU A 74 -10.30 11.88 -2.51
C LEU A 74 -8.86 11.82 -2.00
N ILE A 75 -8.57 12.42 -0.85
CA ILE A 75 -7.25 12.39 -0.22
C ILE A 75 -6.86 10.94 0.16
N ILE A 76 -7.77 10.21 0.80
CA ILE A 76 -7.55 8.81 1.20
C ILE A 76 -7.31 7.92 -0.03
N ILE A 77 -8.16 8.04 -1.05
CA ILE A 77 -8.02 7.29 -2.31
C ILE A 77 -6.67 7.60 -2.95
N PHE A 78 -6.31 8.88 -3.06
CA PHE A 78 -5.06 9.29 -3.67
C PHE A 78 -3.84 8.75 -2.92
N LEU A 79 -3.79 8.92 -1.60
CA LEU A 79 -2.68 8.44 -0.76
C LEU A 79 -2.52 6.92 -0.84
N LEU A 80 -3.62 6.17 -0.69
CA LEU A 80 -3.58 4.72 -0.76
C LEU A 80 -3.20 4.26 -2.17
N SER A 81 -3.81 4.82 -3.22
CA SER A 81 -3.48 4.44 -4.59
C SER A 81 -2.02 4.71 -4.91
N LEU A 82 -1.49 5.87 -4.49
CA LEU A 82 -0.09 6.23 -4.72
C LEU A 82 0.85 5.24 -4.03
N VAL A 83 0.59 4.91 -2.76
CA VAL A 83 1.40 3.93 -2.02
C VAL A 83 1.34 2.57 -2.70
N TRP A 84 0.15 2.02 -2.88
CA TRP A 84 0.00 0.64 -3.37
C TRP A 84 0.46 0.47 -4.82
N VAL A 85 0.28 1.48 -5.70
CA VAL A 85 0.83 1.45 -7.06
C VAL A 85 2.35 1.58 -7.04
N PHE A 86 2.91 2.48 -6.23
CA PHE A 86 4.37 2.63 -6.10
C PHE A 86 5.04 1.33 -5.67
N TYR A 87 4.52 0.69 -4.61
CA TYR A 87 5.05 -0.60 -4.16
C TYR A 87 4.79 -1.71 -5.20
N SER A 88 3.63 -1.74 -5.87
CA SER A 88 3.36 -2.71 -6.95
C SER A 88 4.43 -2.65 -8.04
N ILE A 89 4.83 -1.45 -8.47
CA ILE A 89 5.86 -1.27 -9.49
C ILE A 89 7.20 -1.81 -9.00
N ILE A 90 7.58 -1.51 -7.75
CA ILE A 90 8.86 -1.96 -7.18
C ILE A 90 8.92 -3.48 -7.06
N PHE A 91 7.87 -4.11 -6.56
CA PHE A 91 7.78 -5.56 -6.46
C PHE A 91 7.74 -6.24 -7.83
N LEU A 92 7.11 -5.61 -8.83
CA LEU A 92 7.12 -6.11 -10.21
C LEU A 92 8.53 -6.03 -10.83
N ILE A 93 9.28 -4.96 -10.57
CA ILE A 93 10.67 -4.84 -10.99
C ILE A 93 11.52 -5.90 -10.27
N HIS A 94 11.35 -6.07 -8.96
CA HIS A 94 12.02 -7.10 -8.17
C HIS A 94 11.82 -8.50 -8.79
N ASP A 95 10.57 -8.88 -9.07
CA ASP A 95 10.23 -10.19 -9.63
C ASP A 95 10.72 -10.37 -11.07
N TYR A 96 10.83 -9.28 -11.85
CA TYR A 96 11.41 -9.33 -13.19
C TYR A 96 12.91 -9.66 -13.17
N TYR A 97 13.65 -9.16 -12.18
CA TYR A 97 15.09 -9.41 -12.01
C TYR A 97 15.40 -10.61 -11.11
N ALA A 98 14.38 -11.30 -10.58
CA ALA A 98 14.56 -12.50 -9.78
C ALA A 98 15.07 -13.67 -10.65
N PRO A 99 15.91 -14.56 -10.10
CA PRO A 99 16.51 -15.68 -10.84
C PRO A 99 15.49 -16.71 -11.37
N MET A 100 14.26 -16.69 -10.83
CA MET A 100 13.13 -17.45 -11.34
C MET A 100 11.95 -16.48 -11.48
N PHE A 101 11.31 -16.44 -12.66
CA PHE A 101 10.11 -15.65 -12.91
C PHE A 101 8.91 -16.29 -12.19
N MET A 102 8.90 -16.18 -10.87
CA MET A 102 7.82 -16.64 -10.02
C MET A 102 7.41 -15.46 -9.15
N PRO A 103 6.20 -14.90 -9.36
CA PRO A 103 5.77 -13.76 -8.57
C PRO A 103 5.69 -14.17 -7.10
N HIS A 104 6.42 -13.47 -6.25
CA HIS A 104 6.37 -13.74 -4.81
C HIS A 104 4.97 -13.43 -4.28
N LEU A 105 4.59 -14.08 -3.17
CA LEU A 105 3.28 -13.87 -2.54
C LEU A 105 3.05 -12.38 -2.24
N ASP A 106 4.10 -11.66 -1.88
CA ASP A 106 4.05 -10.22 -1.59
C ASP A 106 3.63 -9.41 -2.81
N THR A 107 4.17 -9.71 -4.00
CA THR A 107 3.79 -9.06 -5.26
C THR A 107 2.33 -9.31 -5.61
N ILE A 108 1.86 -10.55 -5.43
CA ILE A 108 0.46 -10.92 -5.70
C ILE A 108 -0.48 -10.18 -4.75
N LEU A 109 -0.14 -10.12 -3.46
CA LEU A 109 -0.94 -9.42 -2.45
C LEU A 109 -0.98 -7.91 -2.71
N ILE A 110 0.15 -7.31 -3.08
CA ILE A 110 0.25 -5.88 -3.36
C ILE A 110 -0.56 -5.50 -4.60
N ILE A 111 -0.48 -6.29 -5.67
CA ILE A 111 -1.29 -6.07 -6.89
C ILE A 111 -2.78 -6.25 -6.58
N PHE A 112 -3.15 -7.25 -5.77
CA PHE A 112 -4.53 -7.47 -5.37
C PHE A 112 -5.09 -6.27 -4.61
N VAL A 113 -4.35 -5.74 -3.63
CA VAL A 113 -4.78 -4.56 -2.86
C VAL A 113 -4.83 -3.30 -3.75
N ALA A 114 -3.85 -3.10 -4.63
CA ALA A 114 -3.85 -2.00 -5.58
C ALA A 114 -5.09 -2.04 -6.49
N THR A 115 -5.40 -3.21 -7.06
CA THR A 115 -6.57 -3.41 -7.93
C THR A 115 -7.88 -3.16 -7.18
N ARG A 116 -7.98 -3.64 -5.93
CA ARG A 116 -9.13 -3.39 -5.06
C ARG A 116 -9.35 -1.90 -4.80
N ILE A 117 -8.29 -1.13 -4.55
CA ILE A 117 -8.38 0.31 -4.34
C ILE A 117 -8.85 1.03 -5.61
N THR A 118 -8.32 0.66 -6.78
CA THR A 118 -8.74 1.24 -8.06
C THR A 118 -10.19 0.90 -8.41
N PHE A 119 -10.62 -0.34 -8.14
CA PHE A 119 -12.01 -0.75 -8.37
C PHE A 119 -12.96 0.01 -7.45
N GLU A 120 -12.62 0.13 -6.17
CA GLU A 120 -13.43 0.87 -5.19
C GLU A 120 -13.47 2.36 -5.51
N SER A 121 -12.38 2.96 -5.99
CA SER A 121 -12.35 4.36 -6.40
C SER A 121 -13.16 4.62 -7.67
N ALA A 122 -13.19 3.67 -8.62
CA ALA A 122 -14.01 3.75 -9.82
C ALA A 122 -15.51 3.61 -9.50
N TRP A 123 -15.87 2.64 -8.64
CA TRP A 123 -17.27 2.40 -8.27
C TRP A 123 -17.83 3.41 -7.26
N SER A 124 -16.92 4.08 -6.53
CA SER A 124 -17.20 5.14 -5.58
C SER A 124 -17.97 6.33 -6.17
N ASN A 125 -17.78 6.63 -7.46
CA ASN A 125 -18.45 7.73 -8.16
C ASN A 125 -19.90 7.44 -8.55
N HIS A 126 -20.37 6.19 -8.39
CA HIS A 126 -21.73 5.77 -8.73
C HIS A 126 -22.68 5.61 -7.52
N ARG A 127 -22.27 6.08 -6.33
CA ARG A 127 -23.09 6.18 -5.11
C ARG A 127 -22.99 7.55 -4.49
#